data_AF-X0WX32-F1
#
_entry.id   AF-X0WX32-F1
#
_cell.length_a   1.000
_cell.length_b   1.000
_cell.length_c   1.000
_cell.angle_alpha   90.00
_cell.angle_beta   90.00
_cell.angle_gamma   90.00
#
_symmetry.space_group_name_H-M   'P 1'
#
loop_
_entity.id
_entity.type
_entity.pdbx_description
1 polymer ?
#
loop_
_entity_poly.entity_id
_entity_poly.type
_entity_poly.pdbx_seq_one_letter_code
_entity_poly.pdbx_strand_id
1 'polypeptide(L)'
;RSLVRTSIDEFGPIASFFRGFGTTGITATSAITGDSPVKNWGGVGTVDFPAAPQLTGDKFNAKMDKTYACWHCPLSCGAESKESDNPKFPYPKGTHRAEYETACAFGTLALNADIDSLQCVNHLCNAYGLDTISAGATVAFAIECYENGLISNEDTGGLELTWGNSEAIVEMIHRIGRREGIGNLFADGIRKAAEKLGAEAEPFAMEVGGEELPMHEARLQPEYFGTYKLDPTPARHTQYPSAIASDWGVPPAPQT
;
A
#
# COMPACT_ATOMS: atom_id res chain seq x y z
N ARG A 1 -22.62 -27.89 -0.46
CA ARG A 1 -22.78 -26.62 -1.20
C ARG A 1 -23.85 -25.70 -0.60
N SER A 2 -25.00 -26.19 -0.10
CA SER A 2 -26.02 -25.33 0.55
C SER A 2 -25.51 -24.71 1.86
N LEU A 3 -24.96 -25.51 2.78
CA LEU A 3 -24.47 -25.03 4.10
C LEU A 3 -23.39 -23.93 4.02
N VAL A 4 -22.51 -23.99 3.01
CA VAL A 4 -21.46 -22.98 2.77
C VAL A 4 -22.05 -21.68 2.20
N ARG A 5 -23.14 -21.75 1.44
CA ARG A 5 -23.85 -20.55 0.99
C ARG A 5 -24.63 -19.90 2.14
N THR A 6 -25.32 -20.70 2.94
CA THR A 6 -26.10 -20.23 4.08
C THR A 6 -25.25 -19.48 5.11
N SER A 7 -24.00 -19.90 5.34
CA SER A 7 -23.05 -19.21 6.23
C SER A 7 -22.47 -17.92 5.65
N ILE A 8 -22.38 -17.78 4.32
CA ILE A 8 -21.94 -16.52 3.68
C ILE A 8 -23.05 -15.47 3.72
N ASP A 9 -24.30 -15.90 3.63
CA ASP A 9 -25.46 -15.02 3.71
C ASP A 9 -25.56 -14.36 5.12
N GLU A 10 -25.06 -15.01 6.18
CA GLU A 10 -24.90 -14.41 7.53
C GLU A 10 -23.87 -13.26 7.56
N PHE A 11 -22.87 -13.27 6.67
CA PHE A 11 -21.91 -12.17 6.44
C PHE A 11 -22.30 -11.28 5.26
N GLY A 12 -23.56 -11.36 4.79
CA GLY A 12 -24.02 -10.89 3.48
C GLY A 12 -23.45 -9.55 2.99
N PRO A 13 -23.52 -8.45 3.77
CA PRO A 13 -23.00 -7.15 3.35
C PRO A 13 -21.48 -7.13 3.13
N ILE A 14 -20.71 -7.70 4.06
CA ILE A 14 -19.24 -7.75 4.01
C ILE A 14 -18.78 -8.70 2.91
N ALA A 15 -19.43 -9.86 2.79
CA ALA A 15 -19.13 -10.82 1.73
C ALA A 15 -19.42 -10.23 0.33
N SER A 16 -20.51 -9.48 0.18
CA SER A 16 -20.85 -8.79 -1.06
C SER A 16 -19.82 -7.70 -1.39
N PHE A 17 -19.35 -6.95 -0.39
CA PHE A 17 -18.33 -5.92 -0.56
C PHE A 17 -17.03 -6.51 -1.11
N PHE A 18 -16.45 -7.50 -0.42
CA PHE A 18 -15.18 -8.10 -0.86
C PHE A 18 -15.30 -8.88 -2.16
N ARG A 19 -16.46 -9.50 -2.44
CA ARG A 19 -16.69 -10.13 -3.75
C ARG A 19 -16.77 -9.09 -4.86
N GLY A 20 -17.39 -7.93 -4.60
CA GLY A 20 -17.52 -6.85 -5.57
C GLY A 20 -16.19 -6.13 -5.83
N PHE A 21 -15.53 -5.67 -4.79
CA PHE A 21 -14.40 -4.73 -4.90
C PHE A 21 -13.05 -5.32 -4.48
N GLY A 22 -13.03 -6.53 -3.91
CA GLY A 22 -11.87 -6.99 -3.16
C GLY A 22 -11.56 -6.04 -2.02
N THR A 23 -10.29 -5.96 -1.64
CA THR A 23 -9.83 -5.03 -0.60
C THR A 23 -9.70 -3.59 -1.12
N THR A 24 -9.47 -3.38 -2.42
CA THR A 24 -9.35 -2.03 -3.03
C THR A 24 -10.57 -1.14 -2.87
N GLY A 25 -11.74 -1.69 -2.53
CA GLY A 25 -12.91 -0.91 -2.16
C GLY A 25 -12.69 -0.01 -0.94
N ILE A 26 -11.68 -0.31 -0.12
CA ILE A 26 -11.37 0.40 1.13
C ILE A 26 -10.49 1.63 0.88
N THR A 27 -9.67 1.63 -0.18
CA THR A 27 -8.55 2.58 -0.40
C THR A 27 -8.96 4.05 -0.31
N ALA A 28 -9.93 4.51 -1.13
CA ALA A 28 -10.37 5.91 -1.09
C ALA A 28 -10.93 6.32 0.27
N THR A 29 -11.77 5.50 0.89
CA THR A 29 -12.39 5.81 2.18
C THR A 29 -11.35 5.87 3.28
N SER A 30 -10.42 4.92 3.32
CA SER A 30 -9.37 4.85 4.33
C SER A 30 -8.48 6.11 4.33
N ALA A 31 -8.17 6.66 3.15
CA ALA A 31 -7.46 7.95 3.05
C ALA A 31 -8.28 9.12 3.59
N ILE A 32 -9.59 9.15 3.32
CA ILE A 32 -10.48 10.23 3.74
C ILE A 32 -10.72 10.19 5.26
N THR A 33 -10.83 8.99 5.84
CA THR A 33 -11.03 8.81 7.28
C THR A 33 -9.75 8.98 8.10
N GLY A 34 -8.59 9.06 7.45
CA GLY A 34 -7.29 9.12 8.09
C GLY A 34 -6.79 7.77 8.62
N ASP A 35 -7.33 6.67 8.11
CA ASP A 35 -6.85 5.32 8.42
C ASP A 35 -5.62 4.97 7.59
N SER A 36 -5.61 5.22 6.28
CA SER A 36 -4.39 4.98 5.49
C SER A 36 -3.41 6.14 5.65
N PRO A 37 -2.10 5.88 5.77
CA PRO A 37 -1.10 6.93 5.80
C PRO A 37 -1.04 7.70 4.47
N VAL A 38 -0.71 8.98 4.57
CA VAL A 38 -0.60 9.91 3.45
C VAL A 38 0.74 10.62 3.50
N LYS A 39 1.39 10.78 2.35
CA LYS A 39 2.69 11.48 2.21
C LYS A 39 3.73 11.01 3.24
N ASN A 40 4.10 9.72 3.16
CA ASN A 40 4.97 9.03 4.13
C ASN A 40 4.66 9.35 5.61
N TRP A 41 3.39 9.20 5.99
CA TRP A 41 2.87 9.41 7.35
C TRP A 41 2.81 10.87 7.85
N GLY A 42 3.28 11.83 7.05
CA GLY A 42 3.31 13.27 7.37
C GLY A 42 2.07 14.06 6.92
N GLY A 43 1.24 13.50 6.05
CA GLY A 43 0.10 14.20 5.44
C GLY A 43 -1.29 13.77 5.97
N VAL A 44 -2.30 14.51 5.56
CA VAL A 44 -3.73 14.28 5.84
C VAL A 44 -4.47 14.11 4.52
N GLY A 45 -5.21 12.99 4.34
CA GLY A 45 -5.81 12.65 3.04
C GLY A 45 -6.77 13.69 2.47
N THR A 46 -7.54 14.38 3.32
CA THR A 46 -8.48 15.43 2.89
C THR A 46 -7.80 16.77 2.55
N VAL A 47 -6.53 16.96 2.93
CA VAL A 47 -5.77 18.20 2.75
C VAL A 47 -4.69 18.01 1.68
N ASP A 48 -3.80 17.05 1.90
CA ASP A 48 -2.60 16.84 1.09
C ASP A 48 -2.85 15.92 -0.12
N PHE A 49 -3.93 15.13 -0.10
CA PHE A 49 -4.28 14.24 -1.21
C PHE A 49 -5.72 14.44 -1.74
N PRO A 50 -6.05 15.61 -2.34
CA PRO A 50 -7.39 15.87 -2.88
C PRO A 50 -7.87 14.87 -3.94
N ALA A 51 -6.95 14.13 -4.56
CA ALA A 51 -7.24 13.10 -5.53
C ALA A 51 -7.55 11.72 -4.91
N ALA A 52 -7.39 11.53 -3.59
CA ALA A 52 -7.72 10.27 -2.90
C ALA A 52 -9.12 9.71 -3.20
N PRO A 53 -10.19 10.53 -3.34
CA PRO A 53 -11.52 10.03 -3.70
C PRO A 53 -11.59 9.32 -5.06
N GLN A 54 -10.55 9.45 -5.91
CA GLN A 54 -10.46 8.77 -7.19
C GLN A 54 -10.02 7.30 -7.07
N LEU A 55 -9.46 6.89 -5.93
CA LEU A 55 -8.96 5.53 -5.67
C LEU A 55 -10.08 4.56 -5.28
N THR A 56 -11.14 4.51 -6.08
CA THR A 56 -12.33 3.69 -5.78
C THR A 56 -12.18 2.28 -6.32
N GLY A 57 -12.80 1.32 -5.63
CA GLY A 57 -12.87 -0.08 -6.09
C GLY A 57 -13.47 -0.22 -7.49
N ASP A 58 -14.42 0.64 -7.88
CA ASP A 58 -14.98 0.65 -9.24
C ASP A 58 -13.92 0.93 -10.32
N LYS A 59 -13.00 1.86 -10.07
CA LYS A 59 -11.93 2.15 -11.03
C LYS A 59 -10.92 1.02 -11.13
N PHE A 60 -10.56 0.41 -10.00
CA PHE A 60 -9.75 -0.82 -10.02
C PHE A 60 -10.46 -1.94 -10.78
N ASN A 61 -11.77 -2.13 -10.54
CA ASN A 61 -12.60 -3.13 -11.21
C ASN A 61 -12.73 -2.90 -12.72
N ALA A 62 -12.72 -1.66 -13.20
CA ALA A 62 -12.76 -1.37 -14.64
C ALA A 62 -11.57 -2.01 -15.40
N LYS A 63 -10.43 -2.17 -14.72
CA LYS A 63 -9.22 -2.83 -15.23
C LYS A 63 -9.26 -4.36 -15.12
N MET A 64 -10.26 -4.93 -14.45
CA MET A 64 -10.41 -6.37 -14.25
C MET A 64 -11.21 -7.06 -15.37
N ASP A 65 -10.82 -8.30 -15.70
CA ASP A 65 -11.50 -9.17 -16.69
C ASP A 65 -12.39 -10.21 -16.00
N LYS A 66 -11.89 -10.84 -14.93
CA LYS A 66 -12.64 -11.86 -14.17
C LYS A 66 -12.26 -11.87 -12.70
N THR A 67 -13.16 -12.34 -11.85
CA THR A 67 -12.88 -12.62 -10.44
C THR A 67 -12.39 -14.06 -10.25
N TYR A 68 -11.62 -14.31 -9.20
CA TYR A 68 -11.19 -15.65 -8.80
C TYR A 68 -11.24 -15.82 -7.28
N ALA A 69 -11.20 -17.08 -6.84
CA ALA A 69 -11.10 -17.43 -5.45
C ALA A 69 -9.86 -18.29 -5.19
N CYS A 70 -9.28 -18.12 -4.00
CA CYS A 70 -8.28 -19.04 -3.48
C CYS A 70 -8.87 -20.45 -3.30
N TRP A 71 -7.99 -21.44 -3.13
CA TRP A 71 -8.41 -22.83 -2.93
C TRP A 71 -9.46 -22.97 -1.83
N HIS A 72 -10.62 -23.54 -2.17
CA HIS A 72 -11.78 -23.72 -1.29
C HIS A 72 -12.41 -22.45 -0.69
N CYS A 73 -11.96 -21.25 -1.06
CA CYS A 73 -12.53 -20.00 -0.57
C CYS A 73 -13.84 -19.67 -1.32
N PRO A 74 -14.96 -19.42 -0.63
CA PRO A 74 -16.21 -19.08 -1.31
C PRO A 74 -16.43 -17.56 -1.47
N LEU A 75 -15.54 -16.72 -0.93
CA LEU A 75 -15.63 -15.26 -0.99
C LEU A 75 -15.36 -14.73 -2.41
N SER A 76 -14.26 -15.20 -3.01
CA SER A 76 -13.78 -14.76 -4.34
C SER A 76 -13.38 -13.29 -4.39
N CYS A 77 -12.58 -12.83 -3.41
CA CYS A 77 -12.10 -11.45 -3.34
C CYS A 77 -10.96 -11.14 -4.34
N GLY A 78 -10.41 -12.12 -5.04
CA GLY A 78 -9.37 -11.90 -6.05
C GLY A 78 -9.95 -11.56 -7.42
N ALA A 79 -9.17 -10.87 -8.24
CA ALA A 79 -9.50 -10.64 -9.65
C ALA A 79 -8.24 -10.61 -10.52
N GLU A 80 -8.40 -10.94 -11.80
CA GLU A 80 -7.36 -10.90 -12.82
C GLU A 80 -7.67 -9.77 -13.81
N SER A 81 -6.64 -9.02 -14.20
CA SER A 81 -6.74 -7.84 -15.05
C SER A 81 -6.93 -8.19 -16.53
N LYS A 82 -7.47 -7.24 -17.26
CA LYS A 82 -7.25 -7.12 -18.71
C LYS A 82 -5.77 -6.80 -18.95
N GLU A 83 -5.33 -6.89 -20.20
CA GLU A 83 -4.04 -6.32 -20.58
C GLU A 83 -4.10 -4.79 -20.46
N SER A 84 -2.99 -4.17 -20.05
CA SER A 84 -2.92 -2.72 -19.94
C SER A 84 -3.21 -2.05 -21.28
N ASP A 85 -4.09 -1.06 -21.27
CA ASP A 85 -4.35 -0.15 -22.39
C ASP A 85 -3.47 1.10 -22.37
N ASN A 86 -2.62 1.24 -21.34
CA ASN A 86 -1.74 2.38 -21.14
C ASN A 86 -0.27 1.97 -21.37
N PRO A 87 0.38 2.42 -22.46
CA PRO A 87 1.75 2.03 -22.77
C PRO A 87 2.78 2.59 -21.78
N LYS A 88 2.43 3.60 -20.97
CA LYS A 88 3.31 4.11 -19.90
C LYS A 88 3.41 3.14 -18.72
N PHE A 89 2.36 2.36 -18.48
CA PHE A 89 2.23 1.47 -17.33
C PHE A 89 1.82 0.06 -17.81
N PRO A 90 2.74 -0.64 -18.51
CA PRO A 90 2.42 -1.94 -19.09
C PRO A 90 2.28 -3.03 -18.02
N TYR A 91 1.29 -3.88 -18.18
CA TYR A 91 1.14 -5.15 -17.47
C TYR A 91 0.35 -6.13 -18.34
N PRO A 92 0.68 -7.44 -18.31
CA PRO A 92 0.02 -8.43 -19.14
C PRO A 92 -1.40 -8.74 -18.65
N LYS A 93 -2.22 -9.28 -19.54
CA LYS A 93 -3.50 -9.90 -19.16
C LYS A 93 -3.28 -10.95 -18.08
N GLY A 94 -4.18 -11.02 -17.11
CA GLY A 94 -4.11 -12.00 -16.02
C GLY A 94 -3.30 -11.52 -14.82
N THR A 95 -2.83 -10.27 -14.81
CA THR A 95 -2.20 -9.68 -13.62
C THR A 95 -3.23 -9.63 -12.48
N HIS A 96 -2.88 -10.09 -11.29
CA HIS A 96 -3.79 -10.03 -10.14
C HIS A 96 -4.13 -8.57 -9.80
N ARG A 97 -5.36 -8.29 -9.39
CA ARG A 97 -5.76 -6.97 -8.88
C ARG A 97 -4.82 -6.57 -7.74
N ALA A 98 -4.40 -5.32 -7.70
CA ALA A 98 -3.74 -4.78 -6.51
C ALA A 98 -4.64 -4.99 -5.28
N GLU A 99 -4.05 -5.27 -4.12
CA GLU A 99 -4.79 -5.28 -2.87
C GLU A 99 -4.77 -3.87 -2.23
N TYR A 100 -5.56 -3.65 -1.18
CA TYR A 100 -5.63 -2.40 -0.42
C TYR A 100 -4.24 -1.90 -0.01
N GLU A 101 -3.43 -2.78 0.58
CA GLU A 101 -2.07 -2.47 1.03
C GLU A 101 -1.20 -1.97 -0.12
N THR A 102 -1.20 -2.66 -1.26
CA THR A 102 -0.47 -2.24 -2.46
C THR A 102 -0.97 -0.89 -2.98
N ALA A 103 -2.30 -0.72 -3.05
CA ALA A 103 -2.91 0.52 -3.54
C ALA A 103 -2.62 1.72 -2.62
N CYS A 104 -2.55 1.53 -1.31
CA CYS A 104 -2.18 2.58 -0.37
C CYS A 104 -0.66 2.83 -0.34
N ALA A 105 0.17 1.79 -0.31
CA ALA A 105 1.63 1.90 -0.26
C ALA A 105 2.21 2.65 -1.46
N PHE A 106 1.65 2.45 -2.65
CA PHE A 106 2.06 3.18 -3.86
C PHE A 106 1.16 4.35 -4.21
N GLY A 107 0.02 4.49 -3.54
CA GLY A 107 -0.99 5.50 -3.81
C GLY A 107 -1.00 6.58 -2.74
N THR A 108 -1.75 6.36 -1.66
CA THR A 108 -1.94 7.34 -0.57
C THR A 108 -0.62 7.77 0.06
N LEU A 109 0.27 6.81 0.32
CA LEU A 109 1.56 7.04 0.94
C LEU A 109 2.49 7.91 0.05
N ALA A 110 2.33 7.83 -1.27
CA ALA A 110 3.15 8.53 -2.26
C ALA A 110 2.41 9.64 -3.04
N LEU A 111 1.18 9.99 -2.65
CA LEU A 111 0.28 10.95 -3.33
C LEU A 111 -0.05 10.62 -4.80
N ASN A 112 -0.05 9.35 -5.15
CA ASN A 112 -0.30 8.87 -6.51
C ASN A 112 -1.74 8.34 -6.68
N ALA A 113 -2.51 8.96 -7.58
CA ALA A 113 -3.90 8.60 -7.85
C ALA A 113 -4.11 7.83 -9.17
N ASP A 114 -3.03 7.46 -9.86
CA ASP A 114 -3.10 6.80 -11.18
C ASP A 114 -3.27 5.28 -11.03
N ILE A 115 -4.50 4.80 -11.29
CA ILE A 115 -4.89 3.38 -11.18
C ILE A 115 -4.06 2.47 -12.09
N ASP A 116 -3.68 2.93 -13.29
CA ASP A 116 -2.88 2.12 -14.20
C ASP A 116 -1.46 1.94 -13.66
N SER A 117 -0.90 3.00 -13.08
CA SER A 117 0.40 2.92 -12.40
C SER A 117 0.35 1.99 -11.19
N LEU A 118 -0.72 2.03 -10.37
CA LEU A 118 -0.88 1.19 -9.18
C LEU A 118 -1.01 -0.30 -9.56
N GLN A 119 -1.73 -0.60 -10.64
CA GLN A 119 -1.83 -1.96 -11.16
C GLN A 119 -0.49 -2.43 -11.77
N CYS A 120 0.26 -1.52 -12.40
CA CYS A 120 1.59 -1.80 -12.94
C CYS A 120 2.62 -2.08 -11.84
N VAL A 121 2.74 -1.26 -10.79
CA VAL A 121 3.66 -1.54 -9.68
C VAL A 121 3.29 -2.84 -8.95
N ASN A 122 2.01 -3.17 -8.83
CA ASN A 122 1.58 -4.47 -8.32
C ASN A 122 2.09 -5.63 -9.21
N HIS A 123 1.98 -5.50 -10.53
CA HIS A 123 2.55 -6.48 -11.46
C HIS A 123 4.07 -6.60 -11.26
N LEU A 124 4.78 -5.48 -11.21
CA LEU A 124 6.23 -5.46 -11.08
C LEU A 124 6.71 -6.05 -9.76
N CYS A 125 6.04 -5.75 -8.64
CA CYS A 125 6.36 -6.37 -7.35
C CYS A 125 6.20 -7.89 -7.42
N ASN A 126 5.11 -8.39 -8.01
CA ASN A 126 4.90 -9.82 -8.21
C ASN A 126 5.97 -10.44 -9.14
N ALA A 127 6.37 -9.73 -10.21
CA ALA A 127 7.35 -10.21 -11.18
C ALA A 127 8.78 -10.23 -10.61
N TYR A 128 9.15 -9.23 -9.79
CA TYR A 128 10.44 -9.15 -9.13
C TYR A 128 10.51 -9.93 -7.80
N GLY A 129 9.37 -10.36 -7.26
CA GLY A 129 9.30 -10.99 -5.95
C GLY A 129 9.52 -10.02 -4.78
N LEU A 130 9.01 -8.79 -4.91
CA LEU A 130 9.07 -7.75 -3.89
C LEU A 130 7.77 -7.74 -3.07
N ASP A 131 7.88 -7.55 -1.76
CA ASP A 131 6.71 -7.21 -0.94
C ASP A 131 6.22 -5.79 -1.28
N THR A 132 4.93 -5.66 -1.56
CA THR A 132 4.36 -4.38 -2.00
C THR A 132 4.32 -3.32 -0.91
N ILE A 133 4.20 -3.72 0.38
CA ILE A 133 4.18 -2.77 1.49
C ILE A 133 5.57 -2.16 1.64
N SER A 134 6.59 -3.02 1.85
CA SER A 134 7.98 -2.59 1.97
C SER A 134 8.47 -1.84 0.74
N ALA A 135 8.15 -2.30 -0.48
CA ALA A 135 8.55 -1.63 -1.69
C ALA A 135 7.90 -0.24 -1.83
N GLY A 136 6.59 -0.11 -1.56
CA GLY A 136 5.89 1.17 -1.64
C GLY A 136 6.36 2.16 -0.58
N ALA A 137 6.51 1.70 0.67
CA ALA A 137 7.05 2.52 1.76
C ALA A 137 8.49 2.96 1.48
N THR A 138 9.33 2.08 0.95
CA THR A 138 10.70 2.43 0.55
C THR A 138 10.72 3.47 -0.57
N VAL A 139 9.81 3.39 -1.54
CA VAL A 139 9.68 4.43 -2.58
C VAL A 139 9.21 5.75 -1.98
N ALA A 140 8.23 5.75 -1.07
CA ALA A 140 7.77 6.96 -0.40
C ALA A 140 8.89 7.61 0.43
N PHE A 141 9.68 6.81 1.14
CA PHE A 141 10.87 7.26 1.85
C PHE A 141 11.92 7.87 0.90
N ALA A 142 12.15 7.25 -0.26
CA ALA A 142 13.07 7.80 -1.28
C ALA A 142 12.57 9.15 -1.81
N ILE A 143 11.26 9.31 -2.06
CA ILE A 143 10.65 10.58 -2.46
C ILE A 143 10.85 11.64 -1.37
N GLU A 144 10.64 11.32 -0.10
CA GLU A 144 10.84 12.28 0.99
C GLU A 144 12.32 12.65 1.17
N CYS A 145 13.23 11.69 1.01
CA CYS A 145 14.66 11.97 0.98
C CYS A 145 15.02 12.92 -0.16
N TYR A 146 14.42 12.76 -1.33
CA TYR A 146 14.61 13.66 -2.48
C TYR A 146 14.04 15.06 -2.21
N GLU A 147 12.82 15.16 -1.67
CA GLU A 147 12.19 16.44 -1.29
C GLU A 147 13.05 17.23 -0.28
N ASN A 148 13.71 16.53 0.64
CA ASN A 148 14.55 17.12 1.67
C ASN A 148 16.04 17.25 1.28
N GLY A 149 16.42 16.89 0.05
CA GLY A 149 17.78 17.07 -0.46
C GLY A 149 18.83 16.07 0.08
N LEU A 150 18.39 14.97 0.71
CA LEU A 150 19.26 13.86 1.13
C LEU A 150 19.76 13.04 -0.07
N ILE A 151 18.99 13.02 -1.15
CA ILE A 151 19.39 12.50 -2.46
C ILE A 151 19.05 13.55 -3.53
N SER A 152 19.92 13.67 -4.53
CA SER A 152 19.82 14.68 -5.58
C SER A 152 19.36 14.10 -6.92
N ASN A 153 19.04 14.98 -7.87
CA ASN A 153 18.71 14.57 -9.25
C ASN A 153 19.90 13.87 -9.94
N GLU A 154 21.13 14.15 -9.53
CA GLU A 154 22.31 13.45 -10.03
C GLU A 154 22.35 12.01 -9.50
N ASP A 155 22.07 11.81 -8.20
CA ASP A 155 22.03 10.48 -7.59
C ASP A 155 20.94 9.60 -8.21
N THR A 156 19.81 10.20 -8.55
CA THR A 156 18.69 9.51 -9.21
C THR A 156 18.87 9.39 -10.73
N GLY A 157 19.96 9.90 -11.31
CA GLY A 157 20.23 9.84 -12.74
C GLY A 157 19.16 10.54 -13.59
N GLY A 158 18.65 11.69 -13.13
CA GLY A 158 17.63 12.47 -13.82
C GLY A 158 16.19 12.06 -13.48
N LEU A 159 15.99 11.11 -12.56
CA LEU A 159 14.65 10.67 -12.17
C LEU A 159 14.09 11.62 -11.10
N GLU A 160 13.08 12.40 -11.48
CA GLU A 160 12.40 13.35 -10.58
C GLU A 160 11.49 12.62 -9.58
N LEU A 161 12.05 12.20 -8.45
CA LEU A 161 11.33 11.52 -7.35
C LEU A 161 10.47 12.52 -6.54
N THR A 162 9.40 13.01 -7.15
CA THR A 162 8.45 13.94 -6.53
C THR A 162 7.13 13.24 -6.18
N TRP A 163 6.44 13.76 -5.17
CA TRP A 163 5.14 13.23 -4.75
C TRP A 163 4.12 13.20 -5.89
N GLY A 164 3.45 12.06 -6.05
CA GLY A 164 2.47 11.84 -7.10
C GLY A 164 3.02 11.60 -8.50
N ASN A 165 4.35 11.59 -8.69
CA ASN A 165 4.96 11.28 -9.98
C ASN A 165 4.93 9.75 -10.26
N SER A 166 3.83 9.29 -10.85
CA SER A 166 3.57 7.88 -11.14
C SER A 166 4.63 7.23 -12.02
N GLU A 167 5.18 7.96 -13.00
CA GLU A 167 6.25 7.46 -13.88
C GLU A 167 7.55 7.22 -13.09
N ALA A 168 7.92 8.14 -12.20
CA ALA A 168 9.09 7.99 -11.35
C ALA A 168 8.92 6.86 -10.31
N ILE A 169 7.73 6.71 -9.73
CA ILE A 169 7.39 5.62 -8.80
C ILE A 169 7.57 4.25 -9.47
N VAL A 170 7.02 4.08 -10.68
CA VAL A 170 7.12 2.82 -11.44
C VAL A 170 8.58 2.52 -11.82
N GLU A 171 9.31 3.53 -12.30
CA GLU A 171 10.73 3.38 -12.66
C GLU A 171 11.58 3.03 -11.43
N MET A 172 11.29 3.61 -10.27
CA MET A 172 11.99 3.29 -9.04
C MET A 172 11.84 1.81 -8.66
N ILE A 173 10.66 1.21 -8.88
CA ILE A 173 10.46 -0.24 -8.66
C ILE A 173 11.28 -1.10 -9.61
N HIS A 174 11.42 -0.71 -10.88
CA HIS A 174 12.35 -1.40 -11.78
C HIS A 174 13.79 -1.36 -11.26
N ARG A 175 14.25 -0.20 -10.80
CA ARG A 175 15.61 -0.02 -10.29
C ARG A 175 15.85 -0.76 -9.00
N ILE A 176 14.88 -0.78 -8.08
CA ILE A 176 14.92 -1.56 -6.84
C ILE A 176 14.99 -3.06 -7.16
N GLY A 177 14.07 -3.56 -7.99
CA GLY A 177 13.99 -4.99 -8.35
C GLY A 177 15.23 -5.51 -9.07
N ARG A 178 15.91 -4.66 -9.86
CA ARG A 178 17.16 -5.00 -10.56
C ARG A 178 18.44 -4.61 -9.81
N ARG A 179 18.32 -3.87 -8.69
CA ARG A 179 19.44 -3.26 -7.97
C ARG A 179 20.32 -2.38 -8.85
N GLU A 180 19.70 -1.53 -9.66
CA GLU A 180 20.38 -0.66 -10.63
C GLU A 180 20.42 0.80 -10.14
N GLY A 181 21.58 1.45 -10.25
CA GLY A 181 21.78 2.85 -9.86
C GLY A 181 21.33 3.12 -8.43
N ILE A 182 20.53 4.18 -8.24
CA ILE A 182 19.93 4.54 -6.95
C ILE A 182 19.08 3.40 -6.35
N GLY A 183 18.52 2.51 -7.18
CA GLY A 183 17.73 1.37 -6.70
C GLY A 183 18.52 0.44 -5.79
N ASN A 184 19.83 0.30 -5.96
CA ASN A 184 20.66 -0.52 -5.08
C ASN A 184 20.79 0.05 -3.65
N LEU A 185 20.66 1.37 -3.48
CA LEU A 185 20.65 1.98 -2.15
C LEU A 185 19.42 1.53 -1.35
N PHE A 186 18.27 1.46 -2.03
CA PHE A 186 16.96 1.20 -1.46
C PHE A 186 16.51 -0.26 -1.49
N ALA A 187 17.21 -1.13 -2.23
CA ALA A 187 16.81 -2.54 -2.40
C ALA A 187 16.88 -3.42 -1.13
N ASP A 188 17.47 -2.91 -0.05
CA ASP A 188 17.54 -3.59 1.25
C ASP A 188 16.57 -3.00 2.30
N GLY A 189 15.59 -2.19 1.84
CA GLY A 189 14.56 -1.57 2.68
C GLY A 189 14.99 -0.26 3.34
N ILE A 190 14.04 0.39 4.00
CA ILE A 190 14.17 1.72 4.61
C ILE A 190 15.31 1.76 5.61
N ARG A 191 15.39 0.80 6.53
CA ARG A 191 16.42 0.79 7.58
C ARG A 191 17.83 0.81 6.99
N LYS A 192 18.09 -0.04 5.99
CA LYS A 192 19.41 -0.14 5.35
C LYS A 192 19.73 1.06 4.48
N ALA A 193 18.74 1.66 3.85
CA ALA A 193 18.93 2.92 3.14
C ALA A 193 19.23 4.08 4.11
N ALA A 194 18.47 4.20 5.21
CA ALA A 194 18.69 5.21 6.24
C ALA A 194 20.06 5.09 6.91
N GLU A 195 20.52 3.88 7.26
CA GLU A 195 21.88 3.64 7.77
C GLU A 195 22.98 4.19 6.84
N LYS A 196 22.77 4.12 5.52
CA LYS A 196 23.71 4.60 4.49
C LYS A 196 23.61 6.11 4.25
N LEU A 197 22.39 6.67 4.34
CA LEU A 197 22.12 8.10 4.16
C LEU A 197 22.49 8.93 5.39
N GLY A 198 22.53 8.31 6.58
CA GLY A 198 22.92 8.95 7.82
C GLY A 198 21.74 9.46 8.64
N ALA A 199 22.06 10.09 9.78
CA ALA A 199 21.08 10.44 10.82
C ALA A 199 19.98 11.40 10.35
N GLU A 200 20.22 12.19 9.30
CA GLU A 200 19.23 13.11 8.73
C GLU A 200 18.07 12.38 8.05
N ALA A 201 18.24 11.10 7.67
CA ALA A 201 17.19 10.29 7.07
C ALA A 201 16.31 9.57 8.10
N GLU A 202 16.77 9.43 9.35
CA GLU A 202 16.03 8.71 10.41
C GLU A 202 14.60 9.23 10.64
N PRO A 203 14.30 10.55 10.60
CA PRO A 203 12.94 11.04 10.78
C PRO A 203 11.94 10.58 9.72
N PHE A 204 12.41 10.19 8.54
CA PHE A 204 11.57 9.74 7.42
C PHE A 204 11.47 8.21 7.35
N ALA A 205 12.28 7.50 8.14
CA ALA A 205 12.41 6.05 8.11
C ALA A 205 11.30 5.35 8.91
N MET A 206 10.12 5.22 8.30
CA MET A 206 8.91 4.68 8.93
C MET A 206 8.91 3.14 9.00
N GLU A 207 9.59 2.59 10.00
CA GLU A 207 9.75 1.14 10.24
C GLU A 207 9.64 0.77 11.71
N VAL A 208 9.29 -0.50 11.99
CA VAL A 208 9.39 -1.08 13.33
C VAL A 208 10.11 -2.41 13.27
N GLY A 209 11.22 -2.53 13.99
CA GLY A 209 11.97 -3.79 14.04
C GLY A 209 12.67 -4.18 12.73
N GLY A 210 12.61 -3.32 11.71
CA GLY A 210 13.29 -3.45 10.42
C GLY A 210 12.34 -3.68 9.26
N GLU A 211 11.04 -3.75 9.56
CA GLU A 211 9.97 -3.94 8.61
C GLU A 211 9.19 -2.63 8.49
N GLU A 212 8.86 -2.24 7.27
CA GLU A 212 8.07 -1.05 6.99
C GLU A 212 6.63 -1.19 7.50
N LEU A 213 6.06 -0.08 7.97
CA LEU A 213 4.70 -0.06 8.51
C LEU A 213 3.63 -0.39 7.44
N PRO A 214 2.56 -1.12 7.79
CA PRO A 214 1.46 -1.41 6.89
C PRO A 214 0.49 -0.22 6.83
N MET A 215 -0.47 -0.26 5.92
CA MET A 215 -1.25 0.92 5.53
C MET A 215 -2.40 1.29 6.49
N HIS A 216 -2.26 1.06 7.80
CA HIS A 216 -3.25 1.45 8.81
C HIS A 216 -2.66 2.32 9.93
N GLU A 217 -3.35 3.41 10.25
CA GLU A 217 -2.91 4.48 11.14
C GLU A 217 -3.13 4.13 12.61
N ALA A 218 -2.04 3.81 13.31
CA ALA A 218 -2.08 3.46 14.72
C ALA A 218 -2.49 4.64 15.64
N ARG A 219 -2.38 5.89 15.18
CA ARG A 219 -2.92 7.06 15.91
C ARG A 219 -4.45 7.10 15.90
N LEU A 220 -5.07 6.56 14.84
CA LEU A 220 -6.53 6.46 14.71
C LEU A 220 -7.06 5.19 15.38
N GLN A 221 -6.35 4.08 15.22
CA GLN A 221 -6.67 2.78 15.82
C GLN A 221 -5.50 2.29 16.70
N PRO A 222 -5.45 2.70 17.99
CA PRO A 222 -4.34 2.42 18.90
C PRO A 222 -4.04 0.93 19.09
N GLU A 223 -4.96 0.04 18.75
CA GLU A 223 -4.80 -1.40 18.85
C GLU A 223 -3.71 -1.91 17.89
N TYR A 224 -3.55 -1.28 16.73
CA TYR A 224 -2.46 -1.58 15.80
C TYR A 224 -1.08 -1.28 16.37
N PHE A 225 -0.95 -0.31 17.29
CA PHE A 225 0.35 -0.06 17.93
C PHE A 225 0.88 -1.30 18.65
N GLY A 226 -0.02 -2.03 19.33
CA GLY A 226 0.32 -3.27 20.01
C GLY A 226 0.89 -4.30 19.05
N THR A 227 0.20 -4.55 17.93
CA THR A 227 0.66 -5.53 16.95
C THR A 227 1.88 -5.07 16.17
N TYR A 228 2.01 -3.79 15.84
CA TYR A 228 3.19 -3.31 15.12
C TYR A 228 4.47 -3.43 15.95
N LYS A 229 4.38 -3.20 17.26
CA LYS A 229 5.57 -3.11 18.11
C LYS A 229 5.88 -4.37 18.90
N LEU A 230 4.87 -5.11 19.33
CA LEU A 230 5.03 -6.19 20.30
C LEU A 230 4.91 -7.58 19.68
N ASP A 231 4.39 -7.68 18.45
CA ASP A 231 4.33 -8.96 17.73
C ASP A 231 5.75 -9.46 17.37
N PRO A 232 6.02 -10.78 17.43
CA PRO A 232 7.28 -11.34 16.97
C PRO A 232 7.59 -11.07 15.48
N THR A 233 6.57 -10.74 14.69
CA THR A 233 6.66 -10.22 13.33
C THR A 233 6.18 -8.76 13.31
N PRO A 234 7.05 -7.80 13.67
CA PRO A 234 6.66 -6.41 13.85
C PRO A 234 6.16 -5.79 12.54
N ALA A 235 5.50 -4.64 12.66
CA ALA A 235 4.92 -3.89 11.54
C ALA A 235 3.92 -4.68 10.68
N ARG A 236 3.09 -5.55 11.29
CA ARG A 236 2.04 -6.29 10.58
C ARG A 236 0.65 -5.98 11.13
N HIS A 237 -0.29 -5.72 10.21
CA HIS A 237 -1.69 -5.45 10.55
C HIS A 237 -2.51 -6.75 10.68
N THR A 238 -2.11 -7.83 9.99
CA THR A 238 -2.89 -9.07 9.92
C THR A 238 -2.86 -9.92 11.19
N GLN A 239 -1.98 -9.61 12.15
CA GLN A 239 -1.93 -10.30 13.44
C GLN A 239 -2.99 -9.77 14.42
N TYR A 240 -3.53 -8.58 14.15
CA TYR A 240 -4.63 -8.02 14.91
C TYR A 240 -5.98 -8.44 14.31
N PRO A 241 -6.89 -9.06 15.08
CA PRO A 241 -8.25 -9.28 14.62
C PRO A 241 -9.04 -7.96 14.73
N SER A 242 -8.82 -7.02 13.81
CA SER A 242 -9.54 -5.74 13.78
C SER A 242 -11.08 -5.89 13.69
N ALA A 243 -11.57 -7.06 13.27
CA ALA A 243 -12.98 -7.42 13.20
C ALA A 243 -13.59 -7.91 14.53
N ILE A 244 -12.78 -8.15 15.56
CA ILE A 244 -13.27 -8.41 16.91
C ILE A 244 -12.98 -7.13 17.68
N ALA A 245 -13.93 -6.20 17.68
CA ALA A 245 -13.99 -5.23 18.77
C ALA A 245 -13.94 -6.06 20.05
N SER A 246 -12.80 -6.04 20.72
CA SER A 246 -12.67 -6.76 21.96
C SER A 246 -13.73 -6.20 22.89
N ASP A 247 -14.55 -7.05 23.52
CA ASP A 247 -15.43 -6.66 24.65
C ASP A 247 -14.67 -5.90 25.76
N TRP A 248 -13.34 -5.95 25.70
CA TRP A 248 -12.42 -5.02 26.34
C TRP A 248 -12.57 -3.62 25.73
N GLY A 249 -13.52 -2.86 26.25
CA GLY A 249 -13.75 -1.46 25.89
C GLY A 249 -12.45 -0.67 25.81
N VAL A 250 -12.11 -0.23 24.61
CA VAL A 250 -11.00 0.68 24.35
C VAL A 250 -11.23 1.93 25.21
N PRO A 251 -10.30 2.28 26.12
CA PRO A 251 -10.48 3.46 26.95
C PRO A 251 -10.63 4.68 26.04
N PRO A 252 -11.55 5.61 26.34
CA PRO A 252 -11.74 6.79 25.53
C PRO A 252 -10.42 7.54 25.39
N ALA A 253 -10.19 8.09 24.19
CA ALA A 253 -9.01 8.92 23.92
C ALA A 253 -8.86 9.99 25.02
N PRO A 254 -7.63 10.30 25.46
CA PRO A 254 -7.40 11.33 26.46
C PRO A 254 -8.08 12.63 26.01
N GLN A 255 -9.07 13.09 26.75
CA GLN A 255 -9.67 14.40 26.49
C GLN A 255 -8.66 15.45 26.95
N THR A 256 -8.16 16.23 25.99
CA THR A 256 -7.39 17.46 26.23
C THR A 256 -8.28 18.53 26.85
#